data_AF-A0A2U3L7R4-F1
#
_entry.id   AF-A0A2U3L7R4-F1
#
_cell.length_a   1.000
_cell.length_b   1.000
_cell.length_c   1.000
_cell.angle_alpha   90.00
_cell.angle_beta   90.00
_cell.angle_gamma   90.00
#
_symmetry.space_group_name_H-M   'P 1'
#
loop_
_entity.id
_entity.type
_entity.pdbx_description
1 polymer ?
#
loop_
_entity_poly.entity_id
_entity_poly.type
_entity_poly.pdbx_seq_one_letter_code
_entity_poly.pdbx_strand_id
1 'polypeptide(L)'
;MQGKPGLASRIFTAISRVQVNILAIAQGSSELTIAVVVRRDGLEKAAQAVHAESGLGPSAPGPRLHVSHAAEKRAGRTRTHALRACPA
;
A
#
# COMPACT_ATOMS: atom_id res chain seq x y z
N MET A 1 -0.22 -9.65 -7.25
CA MET A 1 1.18 -10.01 -7.03
C MET A 1 1.47 -11.46 -7.39
N GLN A 2 0.49 -12.36 -7.23
CA GLN A 2 0.47 -13.71 -7.77
C GLN A 2 1.10 -13.85 -9.16
N GLY A 3 1.89 -14.90 -9.35
CA GLY A 3 2.55 -15.21 -10.62
C GLY A 3 3.78 -14.35 -10.95
N LYS A 4 4.18 -13.41 -10.08
CA LYS A 4 5.37 -12.56 -10.27
C LYS A 4 6.34 -12.64 -9.08
N PRO A 5 7.13 -13.72 -8.98
CA PRO A 5 8.16 -13.84 -7.94
C PRO A 5 9.09 -12.62 -7.92
N GLY A 6 9.41 -12.12 -6.74
CA GLY A 6 10.31 -10.97 -6.56
C GLY A 6 9.67 -9.59 -6.73
N LEU A 7 8.42 -9.47 -7.20
CA LEU A 7 7.73 -8.18 -7.32
C LEU A 7 7.62 -7.46 -5.97
N ALA A 8 7.31 -8.19 -4.89
CA ALA A 8 7.23 -7.61 -3.53
C ALA A 8 8.56 -6.98 -3.11
N SER A 9 9.65 -7.72 -3.29
CA SER A 9 10.99 -7.25 -2.95
C SER A 9 11.37 -6.02 -3.76
N ARG A 10 11.06 -5.98 -5.05
CA ARG A 10 11.29 -4.82 -5.92
C ARG A 10 10.54 -3.58 -5.43
N ILE A 11 9.26 -3.72 -5.10
CA ILE A 11 8.42 -2.64 -4.56
C ILE A 11 9.00 -2.10 -3.24
N PHE A 12 9.31 -2.98 -2.27
CA PHE A 12 9.88 -2.54 -0.99
C PHE A 12 11.26 -1.89 -1.17
N THR A 13 12.09 -2.45 -2.06
CA THR A 13 13.39 -1.88 -2.41
C THR A 13 13.25 -0.48 -3.02
N ALA A 14 12.27 -0.27 -3.91
CA ALA A 14 12.02 1.04 -4.50
C ALA A 14 11.64 2.09 -3.44
N ILE A 15 10.79 1.72 -2.48
CA ILE A 15 10.42 2.58 -1.35
C ILE A 15 11.64 2.88 -0.46
N SER A 16 12.47 1.88 -0.16
CA SER A 16 13.69 2.07 0.65
C SER A 16 14.73 2.95 -0.03
N ARG A 17 14.89 2.88 -1.36
CA ARG A 17 15.81 3.72 -2.13
C ARG A 17 15.48 5.22 -2.03
N VAL A 18 14.20 5.56 -1.89
CA VAL A 18 13.76 6.95 -1.68
C VAL A 18 13.74 7.35 -0.20
N GLN A 19 14.32 6.52 0.68
CA GLN A 19 14.48 6.77 2.11
C GLN A 19 13.14 7.00 2.84
N VAL A 20 12.08 6.31 2.39
CA VAL A 20 10.78 6.33 3.06
C VAL A 20 10.64 5.13 3.98
N ASN A 21 10.30 5.38 5.25
CA ASN A 21 10.08 4.32 6.22
C ASN A 21 8.70 3.66 6.04
N ILE A 22 8.67 2.34 6.07
CA ILE A 22 7.45 1.53 6.04
C ILE A 22 7.03 1.27 7.48
N LEU A 23 5.85 1.76 7.86
CA LEU A 23 5.29 1.64 9.21
C LEU A 23 4.54 0.32 9.41
N ALA A 24 3.88 -0.17 8.36
CA ALA A 24 3.15 -1.43 8.39
C ALA A 24 3.01 -2.01 6.99
N ILE A 25 2.89 -3.33 6.92
CA ILE A 25 2.60 -4.09 5.71
C ILE A 25 1.38 -4.95 6.02
N ALA A 26 0.36 -4.86 5.16
CA ALA A 26 -0.81 -5.71 5.24
C ALA A 26 -1.03 -6.40 3.89
N GLN A 27 -1.25 -7.70 3.91
CA GLN A 27 -1.64 -8.45 2.73
C GLN A 27 -3.12 -8.83 2.87
N GLY A 28 -3.92 -8.51 1.84
CA GLY A 28 -5.31 -8.98 1.80
C GLY A 28 -5.38 -10.49 1.61
N SER A 29 -6.56 -11.09 1.80
CA SER A 29 -6.77 -12.53 1.55
C SER A 29 -6.61 -12.94 0.08
N SER A 30 -6.52 -11.96 -0.84
CA SER A 30 -6.16 -12.18 -2.22
C SER A 30 -4.65 -12.04 -2.41
N GLU A 31 -4.04 -13.00 -3.11
CA GLU A 31 -2.63 -12.96 -3.54
C GLU A 31 -2.32 -11.80 -4.51
N LEU A 32 -3.33 -11.01 -4.85
CA LEU A 32 -3.22 -9.89 -5.77
C LEU A 32 -2.77 -8.59 -5.09
N THR A 33 -3.00 -8.42 -3.78
CA THR A 33 -2.92 -7.11 -3.12
C THR A 33 -2.03 -7.10 -1.88
N ILE A 34 -1.10 -6.15 -1.83
CA ILE A 34 -0.37 -5.73 -0.63
C ILE A 34 -0.62 -4.24 -0.40
N ALA A 35 -0.86 -3.87 0.84
CA ALA A 35 -0.95 -2.49 1.31
C ALA A 35 0.29 -2.16 2.15
N VAL A 36 0.85 -0.97 1.92
CA VAL A 36 2.01 -0.45 2.64
C VAL A 36 1.64 0.86 3.29
N VAL A 37 1.88 0.97 4.58
CA VAL A 37 1.61 2.19 5.35
C VAL A 37 2.91 2.97 5.49
N VAL A 38 2.91 4.23 5.06
CA VAL A 38 4.03 5.16 5.20
C VAL A 38 3.53 6.45 5.85
N ARG A 39 4.46 7.24 6.39
CA ARG A 39 4.10 8.58 6.86
C ARG A 39 3.73 9.49 5.69
N ARG A 40 2.88 10.49 5.96
CA ARG A 40 2.35 11.40 4.94
C ARG A 40 3.43 12.22 4.22
N ASP A 41 4.51 12.56 4.90
CA ASP A 41 5.70 13.24 4.35
C ASP A 41 6.42 12.41 3.27
N GLY A 42 6.35 11.08 3.37
CA GLY A 42 6.96 10.15 2.41
C GLY A 42 6.01 9.62 1.34
N LEU A 43 4.72 9.96 1.40
CA LEU A 43 3.68 9.32 0.59
C LEU A 43 3.89 9.50 -0.91
N GLU A 44 4.09 10.74 -1.38
CA GLU A 44 4.25 11.02 -2.81
C GLU A 44 5.51 10.36 -3.37
N LYS A 45 6.63 10.45 -2.64
CA LYS A 45 7.90 9.81 -3.02
C LYS A 45 7.75 8.29 -3.12
N ALA A 46 7.09 7.67 -2.14
CA ALA A 46 6.85 6.24 -2.15
C ALA A 46 5.94 5.83 -3.31
N ALA A 47 4.85 6.55 -3.55
CA ALA A 47 3.93 6.26 -4.66
C ALA A 47 4.63 6.36 -6.02
N GLN A 48 5.41 7.42 -6.24
CA GLN A 48 6.20 7.59 -7.47
C GLN A 48 7.24 6.47 -7.65
N ALA A 49 7.96 6.09 -6.58
CA ALA A 49 8.93 5.01 -6.63
C ALA A 49 8.28 3.67 -7.00
N VAL A 50 7.11 3.37 -6.43
CA VAL A 50 6.36 2.14 -6.74
C VAL A 50 5.83 2.16 -8.19
N HIS A 51 5.32 3.29 -8.67
CA HIS A 51 4.87 3.41 -10.06
C HIS A 51 6.01 3.27 -11.06
N ALA A 52 7.18 3.86 -10.77
CA ALA A 52 8.37 3.71 -11.60
C ALA A 52 8.82 2.24 -11.70
N GLU A 53 8.88 1.53 -10.57
CA GLU A 53 9.25 0.10 -10.55
C GLU A 53 8.17 -0.78 -11.22
N SER A 54 6.90 -0.40 -11.14
CA SER A 54 5.78 -1.16 -11.71
C SER A 54 5.47 -0.82 -13.18
N GLY A 55 6.16 0.17 -13.76
CA GLY A 55 5.97 0.60 -15.16
C GLY A 55 4.73 1.45 -15.41
N LEU A 56 4.17 2.10 -14.38
CA LEU A 56 2.91 2.87 -14.46
C LEU A 56 3.10 4.37 -14.78
N GLY A 57 4.34 4.84 -14.94
CA GLY A 57 4.66 6.25 -15.24
C GLY A 57 4.42 7.20 -14.06
N PRO A 58 4.68 8.52 -14.23
CA PRO A 58 4.45 9.50 -13.18
C PRO A 58 2.95 9.65 -12.90
N SER A 59 2.54 9.44 -11.64
CA SER A 59 1.17 9.74 -11.24
C SER A 59 0.95 11.24 -11.25
N ALA A 60 -0.15 11.69 -11.86
CA ALA A 60 -0.68 13.04 -11.66
C ALA A 60 -0.81 13.34 -10.15
N PRO A 61 -0.68 14.61 -9.70
CA PRO A 61 -0.88 14.97 -8.30
C PRO A 61 -2.26 14.48 -7.86
N GLY A 62 -2.25 13.46 -7.00
CA GLY A 62 -3.44 12.68 -6.67
C GLY A 62 -4.47 13.49 -5.87
N PRO A 63 -5.77 13.21 -6.04
CA PRO A 63 -6.82 13.85 -5.26
C PRO A 63 -6.71 13.46 -3.78
N ARG A 64 -7.29 14.29 -2.89
CA ARG A 64 -7.35 14.08 -1.43
C ARG A 64 -7.70 12.62 -1.14
N LEU A 65 -6.75 11.86 -0.60
CA LEU A 65 -6.96 10.47 -0.21
C LEU A 65 -8.10 10.36 0.80
N HIS A 66 -9.18 9.71 0.38
CA HIS A 66 -10.20 9.21 1.29
C HIS A 66 -9.61 8.05 2.10
N VAL A 67 -9.44 8.28 3.40
CA VAL A 67 -9.16 7.21 4.36
C VAL A 67 -10.42 6.37 4.45
N SER A 68 -10.36 5.08 4.10
CA SER A 68 -11.50 4.20 4.33
C SER A 68 -11.20 3.08 5.32
N HIS A 69 -12.19 2.86 6.18
CA HIS A 69 -12.15 2.05 7.39
C HIS A 69 -12.19 0.54 7.07
N ALA A 70 -11.57 -0.24 7.96
CA ALA A 70 -11.70 -1.71 8.07
C ALA A 70 -12.55 -1.99 9.24
N ALA A 71 -13.40 -2.96 9.01
CA ALA A 71 -13.77 -3.90 10.02
C ALA A 71 -12.55 -4.75 10.42
N GLU A 72 -11.95 -4.41 11.56
CA GLU A 72 -11.24 -5.38 12.39
C GLU A 72 -12.27 -6.03 13.32
N LYS A 73 -12.41 -7.36 13.24
CA LYS A 73 -13.35 -8.11 14.08
C LYS A 73 -12.78 -8.15 15.50
N ARG A 74 -13.52 -7.52 16.40
CA ARG A 74 -13.27 -7.38 17.83
C ARG A 74 -13.12 -8.76 18.51
N ALA A 75 -11.89 -9.10 18.90
CA ALA A 75 -11.62 -9.65 20.22
C ALA A 75 -10.77 -8.61 20.97
N GLY A 76 -11.43 -7.73 21.73
CA GLY A 76 -10.74 -6.85 22.69
C GLY A 76 -10.10 -5.57 22.14
N ARG A 77 -10.93 -4.59 21.79
CA ARG A 77 -10.70 -3.14 22.04
C ARG A 77 -9.38 -2.50 21.54
N THR A 78 -9.17 -2.45 20.22
CA THR A 78 -8.41 -1.36 19.55
C THR A 78 -9.05 -1.08 18.18
N ARG A 79 -9.21 0.18 17.77
CA ARG A 79 -9.85 0.56 16.49
C ARG A 79 -8.78 0.60 15.39
N THR A 80 -8.89 -0.25 14.38
CA THR A 80 -7.97 -0.32 13.22
C THR A 80 -8.77 -0.26 11.90
N HIS A 81 -8.19 0.29 10.82
CA HIS A 81 -8.88 0.65 9.56
C HIS A 81 -8.19 0.05 8.28
N ALA A 82 -8.92 -0.57 7.34
CA ALA A 82 -8.59 -1.25 6.06
C ALA A 82 -9.85 -1.51 5.14
N LEU A 83 -9.80 -1.18 3.87
CA LEU A 83 -10.93 -1.29 2.94
C LEU A 83 -11.29 -2.72 2.47
N ARG A 84 -12.58 -2.99 2.24
CA ARG A 84 -13.07 -4.15 1.48
C ARG A 84 -14.14 -3.71 0.46
N ALA A 85 -14.00 -4.14 -0.80
CA ALA A 85 -15.03 -4.00 -1.83
C ALA A 85 -15.61 -5.39 -2.15
N CYS A 86 -16.93 -5.53 -2.09
CA CYS A 86 -17.67 -6.70 -2.58
C CYS A 86 -18.36 -6.31 -3.90
N PRO A 87 -18.31 -7.14 -4.97
CA PRO A 87 -19.17 -6.95 -6.13
C PRO A 87 -20.56 -7.59 -5.90
N ALA A 88 -21.56 -7.08 -6.63
CA ALA A 88 -22.89 -7.68 -6.80
C ALA A 88 -22.83 -8.93 -7.67
#